data_AF-A0A834EFU4-F1
#
_entry.id   AF-A0A834EFU4-F1
#
_cell.length_a   1.000
_cell.length_b   1.000
_cell.length_c   1.000
_cell.angle_alpha   90.00
_cell.angle_beta   90.00
_cell.angle_gamma   90.00
#
_symmetry.space_group_name_H-M   'P 1'
#
loop_
_entity.id
_entity.type
_entity.pdbx_description
1 polymer ?
#
loop_
_entity_poly.entity_id
_entity_poly.type
_entity_poly.pdbx_seq_one_letter_code
_entity_poly.pdbx_strand_id
1 'polypeptide(L)'
;MSGSDHLPDYPLGSGVARRLRSALETGDDEALRDVVCTQVRPVDAVIELANDDWMKDPWAPLPPGVLVALVSELHAALLTGDLCRLAPLTDRLVQGANAVLELRKEETEWRGGAPATFGLSGLWTLEYKRELTTPLCIAAARGHEDCVGHLLRRGADPDSSPGGRGPLHEACLGGHTACAELLLRHRADPDLLSAEGLAPLHLCRTAASLGCAQALLEHGASVHCAGGSSQDTPLHVAAQHGLDEHARLYLDRGARVDARNGRGETALSTACGAALQPDEQERGVRLCALLLQRGAAPDARDEDERSPLHKACSQARPDLAHLLLRHGADATALDYGGASPLGRVLQTAACAPQAAPERIVQALLNHGAPTVWPDAFPKVLKSCAAAPAVIEVLFNSYPQLRVPESWREAIPEEVFQVHRPFYQSLFAAARGPRRLQHLCRCAVRRRLGGRCSRLVPRLPVPAALRSYLLLEPEGVLR
;
A
#
# COMPACT_ATOMS: atom_id res chain seq x y z
N MET A 1 54.63 18.73 -24.02
CA MET A 1 55.76 18.41 -23.12
C MET A 1 55.33 18.61 -21.68
N SER A 2 55.08 17.51 -20.97
CA SER A 2 55.26 17.21 -19.54
C SER A 2 54.44 15.93 -19.30
N GLY A 3 54.99 14.72 -19.16
CA GLY A 3 56.23 14.37 -18.49
C GLY A 3 55.92 13.92 -17.06
N SER A 4 55.29 12.75 -16.92
CA SER A 4 55.52 11.81 -15.81
C SER A 4 54.86 10.47 -16.14
N ASP A 5 55.61 9.60 -16.81
CA ASP A 5 55.39 8.16 -16.71
C ASP A 5 55.53 7.80 -15.23
N HIS A 6 54.40 7.58 -14.55
CA HIS A 6 54.42 7.08 -13.18
C HIS A 6 54.92 5.63 -13.21
N LEU A 7 56.18 5.43 -12.81
CA LEU A 7 56.69 4.11 -12.45
C LEU A 7 55.75 3.49 -11.39
N PRO A 8 55.38 2.21 -11.51
CA PRO A 8 54.54 1.54 -10.54
C PRO A 8 55.20 1.56 -9.16
N ASP A 9 54.41 1.86 -8.12
CA ASP A 9 54.88 1.93 -6.73
C ASP A 9 55.50 0.60 -6.26
N TYR A 10 55.10 -0.51 -6.90
CA TYR A 10 55.63 -1.85 -6.66
C TYR A 10 55.90 -2.56 -8.00
N PRO A 11 57.13 -2.56 -8.51
CA PRO A 11 57.48 -3.27 -9.74
C PRO A 11 57.45 -4.79 -9.56
N LEU A 12 57.38 -5.54 -10.67
CA LEU A 12 57.26 -7.00 -10.73
C LEU A 12 58.25 -7.79 -9.86
N GLY A 13 59.45 -7.24 -9.66
CA GLY A 13 60.50 -7.83 -8.83
C GLY A 13 60.36 -7.59 -7.33
N SER A 14 59.39 -6.78 -6.88
CA SER A 14 59.26 -6.38 -5.47
C SER A 14 58.83 -7.53 -4.56
N GLY A 15 59.30 -7.51 -3.31
CA GLY A 15 58.94 -8.54 -2.31
C GLY A 15 57.46 -8.59 -1.97
N VAL A 16 56.74 -7.47 -2.18
CA VAL A 16 55.28 -7.35 -1.99
C VAL A 16 54.54 -8.08 -3.11
N ALA A 17 54.89 -7.83 -4.37
CA ALA A 17 54.27 -8.48 -5.54
C ALA A 17 54.49 -10.01 -5.54
N ARG A 18 55.67 -10.48 -5.11
CA ARG A 18 55.99 -11.92 -5.01
C ARG A 18 55.18 -12.63 -3.93
N ARG A 19 54.98 -11.99 -2.78
CA ARG A 19 54.17 -12.55 -1.68
C ARG A 19 52.68 -12.57 -2.01
N LEU A 20 52.18 -11.51 -2.66
CA LEU A 20 50.81 -11.47 -3.19
C LEU A 20 50.57 -12.58 -4.22
N ARG A 21 51.50 -12.80 -5.14
CA ARG A 21 51.42 -13.89 -6.13
C ARG A 21 51.40 -15.26 -5.44
N SER A 22 52.28 -15.50 -4.47
CA SER A 22 52.32 -16.76 -3.72
C SER A 22 51.04 -17.03 -2.92
N ALA A 23 50.42 -16.00 -2.33
CA ALA A 23 49.16 -16.15 -1.59
C ALA A 23 47.97 -16.43 -2.54
N LEU A 24 47.96 -15.80 -3.72
CA LEU A 24 46.95 -16.06 -4.75
C LEU A 24 47.07 -17.47 -5.36
N GLU A 25 48.29 -17.94 -5.61
CA GLU A 25 48.55 -19.29 -6.15
C GLU A 25 48.20 -20.41 -5.16
N THR A 26 48.21 -20.11 -3.86
CA THR A 26 47.91 -21.07 -2.79
C THR A 26 46.48 -20.99 -2.26
N GLY A 27 45.70 -19.96 -2.64
CA GLY A 27 44.33 -19.74 -2.18
C GLY A 27 44.22 -19.37 -0.70
N ASP A 28 45.29 -18.82 -0.12
CA ASP A 28 45.37 -18.49 1.31
C ASP A 28 44.93 -17.04 1.57
N ASP A 29 43.64 -16.89 1.87
CA ASP A 29 42.97 -15.60 2.06
C ASP A 29 43.50 -14.82 3.28
N GLU A 30 44.04 -15.49 4.31
CA GLU A 30 44.64 -14.82 5.47
C GLU A 30 46.00 -14.21 5.13
N ALA A 31 46.83 -14.93 4.37
CA ALA A 31 48.11 -14.41 3.89
C ALA A 31 47.94 -13.27 2.89
N LEU A 32 46.93 -13.36 2.01
CA LEU A 32 46.57 -12.28 1.09
C LEU A 32 46.15 -11.01 1.84
N ARG A 33 45.33 -11.18 2.89
CA ARG A 33 44.88 -10.09 3.76
C ARG A 33 46.05 -9.45 4.50
N ASP A 34 46.96 -10.24 5.05
CA ASP A 34 48.13 -9.73 5.80
C ASP A 34 49.06 -8.88 4.92
N VAL A 35 49.38 -9.35 3.71
CA VAL A 35 50.27 -8.64 2.77
C VAL A 35 49.67 -7.30 2.34
N VAL A 36 48.36 -7.26 2.06
CA VAL A 36 47.72 -6.03 1.61
C VAL A 36 47.49 -5.05 2.76
N CYS A 37 47.14 -5.55 3.94
CA CYS A 37 46.85 -4.71 5.11
C CYS A 37 48.10 -4.13 5.80
N THR A 38 49.29 -4.71 5.62
CA THR A 38 50.51 -4.28 6.31
C THR A 38 51.52 -3.55 5.42
N GLN A 39 51.55 -3.82 4.11
CA GLN A 39 52.66 -3.38 3.24
C GLN A 39 52.28 -2.41 2.11
N VAL A 40 50.99 -2.22 1.81
CA VAL A 40 50.52 -1.28 0.77
C VAL A 40 50.09 0.04 1.43
N ARG A 41 50.85 1.12 1.22
CA ARG A 41 50.70 2.39 1.98
C ARG A 41 49.87 3.50 1.30
N PRO A 42 49.66 3.53 -0.02
CA PRO A 42 48.57 4.28 -0.65
C PRO A 42 47.46 3.36 -1.18
N VAL A 43 46.20 3.78 -1.04
CA VAL A 43 45.01 3.07 -1.58
C VAL A 43 44.99 3.07 -3.12
N ASP A 44 45.74 3.99 -3.74
CA ASP A 44 45.84 4.18 -5.20
C ASP A 44 47.11 3.55 -5.81
N ALA A 45 47.81 2.66 -5.09
CA ALA A 45 49.08 2.10 -5.54
C ALA A 45 48.93 1.22 -6.79
N VAL A 46 49.72 1.51 -7.83
CA VAL A 46 49.75 0.73 -9.06
C VAL A 46 50.75 -0.42 -8.92
N ILE A 47 50.24 -1.66 -8.87
CA ILE A 47 51.05 -2.89 -8.80
C ILE A 47 51.10 -3.52 -10.18
N GLU A 48 52.29 -3.62 -10.76
CA GLU A 48 52.49 -4.23 -12.08
C GLU A 48 52.56 -5.76 -11.93
N LEU A 49 51.68 -6.49 -12.61
CA LEU A 49 51.66 -7.95 -12.70
C LEU A 49 51.85 -8.34 -14.17
N ALA A 50 52.81 -9.23 -14.46
CA ALA A 50 53.22 -9.51 -15.83
C ALA A 50 52.10 -10.24 -16.57
N ASN A 51 51.56 -9.58 -17.59
CA ASN A 51 50.67 -10.16 -18.58
C ASN A 51 51.50 -11.03 -19.53
N ASP A 52 51.49 -12.35 -19.36
CA ASP A 52 51.81 -13.26 -20.47
C ASP A 52 51.18 -14.67 -20.39
N ASP A 53 50.43 -15.03 -19.34
CA ASP A 53 49.78 -16.36 -19.27
C ASP A 53 48.24 -16.37 -19.31
N TRP A 54 47.56 -15.23 -19.50
CA TRP A 54 46.11 -15.13 -19.29
C TRP A 54 45.26 -14.99 -20.56
N MET A 55 45.84 -15.14 -21.75
CA MET A 55 45.06 -15.33 -22.97
C MET A 55 44.68 -16.80 -23.14
N LYS A 56 43.55 -17.21 -22.54
CA LYS A 56 42.72 -18.33 -23.05
C LYS A 56 41.29 -18.45 -22.51
N ASP A 57 40.76 -17.51 -21.73
CA ASP A 57 39.34 -17.52 -21.33
C ASP A 57 38.70 -16.11 -21.34
N PRO A 58 37.49 -15.93 -21.88
CA PRO A 58 36.85 -14.61 -22.01
C PRO A 58 36.28 -14.02 -20.70
N TRP A 59 36.68 -14.53 -19.52
CA TRP A 59 36.07 -14.20 -18.21
C TRP A 59 37.11 -13.77 -17.15
N ALA A 60 38.24 -13.16 -17.53
CA ALA A 60 39.28 -12.75 -16.58
C ALA A 60 39.24 -11.24 -16.25
N PRO A 61 38.86 -10.83 -15.02
CA PRO A 61 39.17 -9.52 -14.47
C PRO A 61 40.43 -9.51 -13.57
N LEU A 62 41.23 -8.44 -13.65
CA LEU A 62 42.35 -8.09 -12.75
C LEU A 62 41.92 -7.00 -11.73
N PRO A 63 42.69 -6.76 -10.64
CA PRO A 63 42.39 -7.13 -9.25
C PRO A 63 41.52 -6.10 -8.47
N PRO A 64 40.25 -6.45 -8.17
CA PRO A 64 39.36 -5.71 -7.25
C PRO A 64 39.27 -6.36 -5.84
N GLY A 65 40.03 -7.41 -5.55
CA GLY A 65 39.74 -8.35 -4.45
C GLY A 65 39.79 -7.77 -3.02
N VAL A 66 40.62 -6.75 -2.77
CA VAL A 66 40.84 -6.21 -1.41
C VAL A 66 39.77 -5.19 -1.05
N LEU A 67 39.45 -4.28 -1.98
CA LEU A 67 38.33 -3.36 -1.81
C LEU A 67 37.01 -4.13 -1.79
N VAL A 68 36.85 -5.16 -2.61
CA VAL A 68 35.67 -6.03 -2.57
C VAL A 68 35.59 -6.77 -1.24
N ALA A 69 36.68 -7.30 -0.68
CA ALA A 69 36.66 -7.96 0.63
C ALA A 69 36.34 -6.98 1.77
N LEU A 70 36.97 -5.81 1.81
CA LEU A 70 36.71 -4.78 2.83
C LEU A 70 35.29 -4.19 2.72
N VAL A 71 34.81 -3.96 1.49
CA VAL A 71 33.43 -3.53 1.23
C VAL A 71 32.44 -4.64 1.59
N SER A 72 32.78 -5.90 1.34
CA SER A 72 31.96 -7.05 1.72
C SER A 72 31.90 -7.24 3.24
N GLU A 73 33.01 -7.02 3.94
CA GLU A 73 33.05 -7.05 5.41
C GLU A 73 32.34 -5.85 6.05
N LEU A 74 32.53 -4.65 5.49
CA LEU A 74 31.77 -3.46 5.88
C LEU A 74 30.27 -3.69 5.66
N HIS A 75 29.90 -4.24 4.50
CA HIS A 75 28.52 -4.60 4.19
C HIS A 75 28.00 -5.65 5.16
N ALA A 76 28.74 -6.73 5.43
CA ALA A 76 28.35 -7.74 6.41
C ALA A 76 28.17 -7.15 7.82
N ALA A 77 29.08 -6.27 8.28
CA ALA A 77 28.97 -5.61 9.57
C ALA A 77 27.79 -4.63 9.65
N LEU A 78 27.48 -3.93 8.55
CA LEU A 78 26.28 -3.09 8.44
C LEU A 78 25.00 -3.93 8.40
N LEU A 79 25.06 -5.13 7.80
CA LEU A 79 23.92 -6.03 7.75
C LEU A 79 23.63 -6.66 9.12
N THR A 80 24.67 -6.96 9.92
CA THR A 80 24.55 -7.56 11.25
C THR A 80 24.39 -6.54 12.38
N GLY A 81 24.75 -5.28 12.14
CA GLY A 81 24.72 -4.22 13.16
C GLY A 81 25.90 -4.26 14.12
N ASP A 82 26.98 -4.96 13.79
CA ASP A 82 28.14 -5.12 14.69
C ASP A 82 29.03 -3.88 14.70
N LEU A 83 28.73 -2.94 15.61
CA LEU A 83 29.52 -1.71 15.79
C LEU A 83 31.01 -1.99 16.02
N CYS A 84 31.35 -3.03 16.78
CA CYS A 84 32.73 -3.41 17.09
C CYS A 84 33.54 -3.78 15.83
N ARG A 85 32.88 -4.31 14.80
CA ARG A 85 33.50 -4.65 13.51
C ARG A 85 33.50 -3.44 12.57
N LEU A 86 32.47 -2.60 12.64
CA LEU A 86 32.33 -1.41 11.81
C LEU A 86 33.34 -0.30 12.17
N ALA A 87 33.56 -0.03 13.46
CA ALA A 87 34.43 1.05 13.94
C ALA A 87 35.85 1.00 13.33
N PRO A 88 36.63 -0.10 13.44
CA PRO A 88 37.97 -0.16 12.87
C PRO A 88 37.99 -0.10 11.34
N LEU A 89 36.94 -0.57 10.65
CA LEU A 89 36.83 -0.50 9.20
C LEU A 89 36.60 0.94 8.72
N THR A 90 35.77 1.71 9.44
CA THR A 90 35.53 3.14 9.15
C THR A 90 36.72 4.03 9.50
N ASP A 91 37.59 3.63 10.45
CA ASP A 91 38.81 4.37 10.80
C ASP A 91 39.88 4.28 9.71
N ARG A 92 39.92 3.15 9.00
CA ARG A 92 40.89 2.86 7.95
C ARG A 92 40.48 3.45 6.61
N LEU A 93 39.19 3.67 6.38
CA LEU A 93 38.64 4.28 5.17
C LEU A 93 38.38 5.78 5.41
N VAL A 94 39.38 6.63 5.15
CA VAL A 94 39.29 8.11 5.31
C VAL A 94 38.15 8.72 4.47
N GLN A 95 37.66 8.01 3.44
CA GLN A 95 36.52 8.39 2.59
C GLN A 95 35.28 7.47 2.77
N GLY A 96 35.28 6.55 3.74
CA GLY A 96 34.31 5.45 3.83
C GLY A 96 32.89 5.83 4.26
N ALA A 97 32.70 6.95 4.96
CA ALA A 97 31.39 7.34 5.48
C ALA A 97 30.39 7.74 4.38
N ASN A 98 30.90 8.34 3.29
CA ASN A 98 30.13 8.74 2.11
C ASN A 98 30.38 7.82 0.91
N ALA A 99 30.97 6.64 1.13
CA ALA A 99 31.19 5.68 0.07
C ALA A 99 29.86 5.25 -0.55
N VAL A 100 29.73 5.33 -1.86
CA VAL A 100 28.58 4.80 -2.59
C VAL A 100 28.86 3.33 -2.86
N LEU A 101 28.10 2.45 -2.22
CA LEU A 101 28.14 1.01 -2.42
C LEU A 101 27.27 0.65 -3.63
N GLU A 102 27.83 -0.10 -4.56
CA GLU A 102 27.09 -0.64 -5.70
C GLU A 102 26.61 -2.06 -5.36
N LEU A 103 25.30 -2.22 -5.18
CA LEU A 103 24.68 -3.53 -5.00
C LEU A 103 24.13 -4.03 -6.34
N ARG A 104 24.56 -5.23 -6.73
CA ARG A 104 24.05 -5.92 -7.92
C ARG A 104 22.91 -6.83 -7.49
N LYS A 105 21.67 -6.47 -7.82
CA LYS A 105 20.52 -7.39 -7.77
C LYS A 105 20.30 -8.01 -9.14
N GLU A 106 20.22 -9.33 -9.19
CA GLU A 106 19.85 -10.07 -10.39
C GLU A 106 18.33 -10.27 -10.38
N GLU A 107 17.60 -9.49 -11.18
CA GLU A 107 16.16 -9.67 -11.39
C GLU A 107 15.90 -10.12 -12.84
N THR A 108 15.14 -11.20 -13.02
CA THR A 108 14.70 -11.67 -14.33
C THR A 108 13.28 -11.16 -14.61
N GLU A 109 13.13 -10.26 -15.59
CA GLU A 109 11.82 -9.78 -16.03
C GLU A 109 11.37 -10.51 -17.31
N TRP A 110 10.12 -10.97 -17.33
CA TRP A 110 9.47 -11.50 -18.53
C TRP A 110 8.75 -10.38 -19.25
N ARG A 111 9.24 -10.01 -20.44
CA ARG A 111 8.51 -9.07 -21.31
C ARG A 111 7.66 -9.87 -22.29
N GLY A 112 6.34 -9.75 -22.14
CA GLY A 112 5.38 -10.33 -23.08
C GLY A 112 5.50 -9.66 -24.44
N GLY A 113 5.86 -10.44 -25.46
CA GLY A 113 6.01 -9.95 -26.84
C GLY A 113 4.66 -9.68 -27.51
N ALA A 114 4.65 -8.67 -28.39
CA ALA A 114 3.58 -8.41 -29.35
C ALA A 114 3.23 -9.67 -30.17
N PRO A 115 2.00 -9.80 -30.72
CA PRO A 115 1.61 -10.98 -31.47
C PRO A 115 2.51 -11.17 -32.70
N ALA A 116 3.43 -12.14 -32.62
CA ALA A 116 4.16 -12.63 -33.77
C ALA A 116 3.32 -13.67 -34.52
N THR A 117 3.50 -13.76 -35.84
CA THR A 117 2.73 -14.62 -36.76
C THR A 117 2.84 -16.13 -36.48
N PHE A 118 3.71 -16.56 -35.56
CA PHE A 118 3.81 -17.92 -35.04
C PHE A 118 4.08 -17.92 -33.52
N GLY A 119 3.02 -17.79 -32.72
CA GLY A 119 3.05 -18.02 -31.27
C GLY A 119 3.51 -16.85 -30.38
N LEU A 120 3.13 -16.91 -29.10
CA LEU A 120 3.53 -15.96 -28.04
C LEU A 120 5.01 -16.18 -27.69
N SER A 121 5.94 -15.45 -28.30
CA SER A 121 7.33 -15.40 -27.87
C SER A 121 7.50 -14.32 -26.79
N GLY A 122 7.58 -14.74 -25.53
CA GLY A 122 8.06 -13.87 -24.45
C GLY A 122 9.58 -13.94 -24.34
N LEU A 123 10.24 -12.79 -24.26
CA LEU A 123 11.69 -12.71 -24.09
C LEU A 123 12.00 -12.51 -22.61
N TRP A 124 12.81 -13.40 -22.03
CA TRP A 124 13.44 -13.16 -20.74
C TRP A 124 14.65 -12.25 -20.97
N THR A 125 14.62 -11.05 -20.41
CA THR A 125 15.78 -10.14 -20.42
C THR A 125 16.30 -10.00 -18.99
N LEU A 126 17.57 -10.36 -18.79
CA LEU A 126 18.32 -10.02 -17.58
C LEU A 126 18.59 -8.51 -17.62
N GLU A 127 17.80 -7.74 -16.90
CA GLU A 127 18.08 -6.32 -16.69
C GLU A 127 18.83 -6.15 -15.36
N TYR A 128 20.05 -5.63 -15.43
CA TYR A 128 20.84 -5.30 -14.24
C TYR A 128 20.32 -4.00 -13.63
N LYS A 129 19.54 -4.08 -12.56
CA LYS A 129 19.24 -2.90 -11.74
C LYS A 129 20.43 -2.65 -10.81
N ARG A 130 21.20 -1.60 -11.12
CA ARG A 130 22.31 -1.11 -10.28
C ARG A 130 21.72 -0.25 -9.17
N GLU A 131 21.65 -0.77 -7.94
CA GLU A 131 21.22 0.01 -6.78
C GLU A 131 22.46 0.63 -6.12
N LEU A 132 22.60 1.96 -6.22
CA LEU A 132 23.61 2.73 -5.51
C LEU A 132 23.11 3.04 -4.09
N THR A 133 23.84 2.67 -3.04
CA THR A 133 23.39 2.89 -1.65
C THR A 133 24.55 3.38 -0.78
N THR A 134 24.28 4.15 0.28
CA THR A 134 25.32 4.52 1.25
C THR A 134 25.29 3.58 2.46
N PRO A 135 26.44 3.41 3.17
CA PRO A 135 26.51 2.75 4.46
C PRO A 135 25.47 3.28 5.46
N LEU A 136 25.24 4.59 5.42
CA LEU A 136 24.26 5.26 6.27
C LEU A 136 22.82 4.84 5.93
N CYS A 137 22.46 4.72 4.66
CA CYS A 137 21.15 4.20 4.24
C CYS A 137 20.93 2.76 4.71
N ILE A 138 21.94 1.89 4.61
CA ILE A 138 21.84 0.49 5.04
C ILE A 138 21.64 0.38 6.55
N ALA A 139 22.42 1.14 7.34
CA ALA A 139 22.29 1.17 8.79
C ALA A 139 20.91 1.71 9.22
N ALA A 140 20.42 2.76 8.55
CA ALA A 140 19.10 3.34 8.80
C ALA A 140 17.95 2.39 8.42
N ALA A 141 18.06 1.67 7.30
CA ALA A 141 17.06 0.70 6.84
C ALA A 141 16.90 -0.50 7.79
N ARG A 142 17.94 -0.82 8.56
CA ARG A 142 17.95 -1.93 9.54
C ARG A 142 17.67 -1.47 10.97
N GLY A 143 17.68 -0.18 11.23
CA GLY A 143 17.48 0.38 12.57
C GLY A 143 18.70 0.27 13.49
N HIS A 144 19.91 0.18 12.94
CA HIS A 144 21.15 0.12 13.73
C HIS A 144 21.57 1.51 14.21
N GLU A 145 20.94 1.97 15.29
CA GLU A 145 21.13 3.31 15.87
C GLU A 145 22.61 3.64 16.13
N ASP A 146 23.34 2.72 16.77
CA ASP A 146 24.75 2.94 17.12
C ASP A 146 25.64 3.14 15.87
N CYS A 147 25.37 2.36 14.82
CA CYS A 147 26.07 2.45 13.55
C CYS A 147 25.75 3.78 12.85
N VAL A 148 24.48 4.21 12.83
CA VAL A 148 24.06 5.51 12.30
C VAL A 148 24.77 6.64 13.05
N GLY A 149 24.75 6.62 14.38
CA GLY A 149 25.40 7.64 15.22
C GLY A 149 26.92 7.68 15.07
N HIS A 150 27.57 6.54 14.82
CA HIS A 150 29.00 6.49 14.52
C HIS A 150 29.32 7.08 13.13
N LEU A 151 28.56 6.71 12.11
CA LEU A 151 28.73 7.21 10.74
C LEU A 151 28.50 8.73 10.64
N LEU A 152 27.46 9.26 11.31
CA LEU A 152 27.18 10.70 11.35
C LEU A 152 28.30 11.49 12.06
N ARG A 153 28.85 10.97 13.16
CA ARG A 153 30.01 11.58 13.83
C ARG A 153 31.27 11.61 12.97
N ARG A 154 31.35 10.75 11.95
CA ARG A 154 32.44 10.70 10.96
C ARG A 154 32.18 11.54 9.71
N GLY A 155 31.15 12.38 9.72
CA GLY A 155 30.84 13.29 8.61
C GLY A 155 30.10 12.62 7.45
N ALA A 156 29.37 11.53 7.72
CA ALA A 156 28.41 11.01 6.76
C ALA A 156 27.35 12.09 6.45
N ASP A 157 27.06 12.32 5.18
CA ASP A 157 26.04 13.26 4.74
C ASP A 157 24.64 12.67 4.97
N PRO A 158 23.81 13.26 5.85
CA PRO A 158 22.48 12.74 6.16
C PRO A 158 21.50 12.82 5.00
N ASP A 159 21.73 13.69 4.01
CA ASP A 159 20.84 13.91 2.86
C ASP A 159 21.28 13.12 1.61
N SER A 160 22.33 12.30 1.73
CA SER A 160 22.89 11.55 0.60
C SER A 160 21.90 10.50 0.06
N SER A 161 21.40 10.69 -1.16
CA SER A 161 20.41 9.81 -1.80
C SER A 161 20.87 9.22 -3.14
N PRO A 162 22.00 8.51 -3.23
CA PRO A 162 22.56 8.05 -4.51
C PRO A 162 21.67 7.01 -5.22
N GLY A 163 20.85 6.27 -4.48
CA GLY A 163 19.87 5.30 -5.02
C GLY A 163 18.46 5.87 -5.18
N GLY A 164 18.30 7.19 -5.09
CA GLY A 164 17.00 7.84 -5.11
C GLY A 164 16.27 7.83 -3.77
N ARG A 165 16.73 7.11 -2.75
CA ARG A 165 16.22 7.19 -1.37
C ARG A 165 17.35 7.52 -0.42
N GLY A 166 17.10 8.51 0.45
CA GLY A 166 18.04 8.92 1.49
C GLY A 166 17.91 8.09 2.78
N PRO A 167 18.83 8.24 3.74
CA PRO A 167 18.82 7.52 5.01
C PRO A 167 17.53 7.75 5.81
N LEU A 168 17.01 8.98 5.80
CA LEU A 168 15.78 9.33 6.50
C LEU A 168 14.56 8.63 5.91
N HIS A 169 14.53 8.44 4.58
CA HIS A 169 13.49 7.69 3.88
C HIS A 169 13.46 6.22 4.34
N GLU A 170 14.63 5.58 4.39
CA GLU A 170 14.77 4.19 4.82
C GLU A 170 14.42 3.98 6.30
N ALA A 171 14.82 4.92 7.17
CA ALA A 171 14.42 4.89 8.58
C ALA A 171 12.90 4.99 8.76
N CYS A 172 12.23 5.83 7.97
CA CYS A 172 10.77 5.99 8.02
C CYS A 172 10.04 4.76 7.48
N LEU A 173 10.55 4.17 6.41
CA LEU A 173 10.01 2.94 5.81
C LEU A 173 10.10 1.76 6.80
N GLY A 174 11.24 1.61 7.48
CA GLY A 174 11.47 0.58 8.49
C GLY A 174 10.79 0.86 9.85
N GLY A 175 10.30 2.07 10.08
CA GLY A 175 9.72 2.48 11.37
C GLY A 175 10.76 2.62 12.49
N HIS A 176 12.01 2.94 12.15
CA HIS A 176 13.12 3.06 13.09
C HIS A 176 13.21 4.48 13.66
N THR A 177 12.46 4.73 14.72
CA THR A 177 12.29 6.06 15.34
C THR A 177 13.60 6.67 15.81
N ALA A 178 14.44 5.88 16.50
CA ALA A 178 15.72 6.35 17.01
C ALA A 178 16.69 6.77 15.90
N CYS A 179 16.73 6.02 14.79
CA CYS A 179 17.53 6.38 13.62
C CYS A 179 17.02 7.67 12.97
N ALA A 180 15.70 7.83 12.82
CA ALA A 180 15.10 9.05 12.27
C ALA A 180 15.40 10.28 13.14
N GLU A 181 15.26 10.17 14.47
CA GLU A 181 15.61 11.26 15.41
C GLU A 181 17.09 11.64 15.32
N LEU A 182 18.01 10.67 15.25
CA LEU A 182 19.43 10.95 15.12
C LEU A 182 19.75 11.69 13.81
N LEU A 183 19.18 11.25 12.69
CA LEU A 183 19.36 11.91 11.40
C LEU A 183 18.84 13.35 11.43
N LEU A 184 17.66 13.59 12.00
CA LEU A 184 17.06 14.92 12.13
C LEU A 184 17.88 15.85 13.06
N ARG A 185 18.43 15.33 14.16
CA ARG A 185 19.36 16.08 15.03
C ARG A 185 20.64 16.50 14.30
N HIS A 186 21.08 15.71 13.32
CA HIS A 186 22.21 16.00 12.45
C HIS A 186 21.84 16.86 11.22
N ARG A 187 20.68 17.52 11.24
CA ARG A 187 20.18 18.45 10.20
C ARG A 187 19.84 17.79 8.86
N ALA A 188 19.42 16.53 8.87
CA ALA A 188 18.74 15.95 7.70
C ALA A 188 17.52 16.81 7.31
N ASP A 189 17.31 17.03 6.02
CA ASP A 189 16.13 17.74 5.52
C ASP A 189 14.88 16.84 5.66
N PRO A 190 13.89 17.24 6.50
CA PRO A 190 12.70 16.43 6.74
C PRO A 190 11.73 16.36 5.54
N ASP A 191 11.87 17.25 4.56
CA ASP A 191 11.03 17.32 3.36
C ASP A 191 11.80 16.91 2.08
N LEU A 192 13.03 16.39 2.20
CA LEU A 192 13.82 15.90 1.08
C LEU A 192 13.02 14.86 0.27
N LEU A 193 12.86 15.08 -1.03
CA LEU A 193 12.07 14.17 -1.86
C LEU A 193 12.92 13.00 -2.36
N SER A 194 12.35 11.79 -2.33
CA SER A 194 12.91 10.63 -3.01
C SER A 194 12.85 10.77 -4.54
N ALA A 195 13.48 9.87 -5.28
CA ALA A 195 13.40 9.81 -6.74
C ALA A 195 11.97 9.58 -7.25
N GLU A 196 11.11 8.95 -6.45
CA GLU A 196 9.69 8.82 -6.73
C GLU A 196 8.89 10.09 -6.36
N GLY A 197 9.54 11.15 -5.89
CA GLY A 197 8.92 12.38 -5.43
C GLY A 197 8.19 12.23 -4.10
N LEU A 198 8.58 11.28 -3.25
CA LEU A 198 7.94 11.06 -1.95
C LEU A 198 8.76 11.72 -0.84
N ALA A 199 8.13 12.56 -0.02
CA ALA A 199 8.73 13.04 1.22
C ALA A 199 8.79 11.91 2.28
N PRO A 200 9.68 11.98 3.29
CA PRO A 200 9.82 10.95 4.34
C PRO A 200 8.50 10.61 5.06
N LEU A 201 7.62 11.59 5.29
CA LEU A 201 6.29 11.38 5.87
C LEU A 201 5.39 10.43 5.04
N HIS A 202 5.57 10.34 3.73
CA HIS A 202 4.82 9.42 2.86
C HIS A 202 5.29 7.97 2.97
N LEU A 203 6.46 7.73 3.57
CA LEU A 203 7.02 6.39 3.78
C LEU A 203 6.63 5.81 5.14
N CYS A 204 6.01 6.60 6.01
CA CYS A 204 5.39 6.14 7.26
C CYS A 204 4.10 5.35 6.98
N ARG A 205 4.25 4.11 6.51
CA ARG A 205 3.15 3.22 6.07
C ARG A 205 2.74 2.17 7.10
N THR A 206 3.44 2.08 8.22
CA THR A 206 3.21 1.06 9.25
C THR A 206 2.89 1.70 10.59
N ALA A 207 2.21 0.96 11.48
CA ALA A 207 1.93 1.45 12.83
C ALA A 207 3.22 1.76 13.62
N ALA A 208 4.32 1.04 13.36
CA ALA A 208 5.62 1.26 13.99
C ALA A 208 6.25 2.60 13.60
N SER A 209 5.94 3.13 12.41
CA SER A 209 6.48 4.40 11.92
C SER A 209 5.87 5.65 12.57
N LEU A 210 4.97 5.49 13.57
CA LEU A 210 4.32 6.61 14.25
C LEU A 210 5.34 7.54 14.93
N GLY A 211 6.36 6.97 15.59
CA GLY A 211 7.40 7.78 16.21
C GLY A 211 8.26 8.53 15.19
N CYS A 212 8.50 7.94 14.01
CA CYS A 212 9.20 8.63 12.93
C CYS A 212 8.37 9.82 12.43
N ALA A 213 7.06 9.62 12.24
CA ALA A 213 6.14 10.68 11.85
C ALA A 213 6.09 11.81 12.90
N GLN A 214 6.10 11.49 14.19
CA GLN A 214 6.18 12.50 15.27
C GLN A 214 7.48 13.29 15.21
N ALA A 215 8.62 12.62 15.12
CA ALA A 215 9.94 13.25 15.04
C ALA A 215 10.06 14.17 13.82
N LEU A 216 9.61 13.72 12.64
CA LEU A 216 9.60 14.54 11.42
C LEU A 216 8.82 15.84 11.61
N LEU A 217 7.63 15.78 12.19
CA LEU A 217 6.78 16.95 12.40
C LEU A 217 7.34 17.91 13.46
N GLU A 218 8.01 17.39 14.49
CA GLU A 218 8.70 18.20 15.50
C GLU A 218 9.91 18.94 14.92
N HIS A 219 10.57 18.34 13.92
CA HIS A 219 11.69 18.94 13.20
C HIS A 219 11.28 19.76 11.97
N GLY A 220 9.98 20.04 11.80
CA GLY A 220 9.48 21.01 10.81
C GLY A 220 9.02 20.42 9.47
N ALA A 221 8.84 19.10 9.36
CA ALA A 221 8.28 18.48 8.15
C ALA A 221 6.89 19.03 7.82
N SER A 222 6.63 19.26 6.54
CA SER A 222 5.34 19.76 6.08
C SER A 222 4.32 18.63 5.90
N VAL A 223 3.18 18.74 6.60
CA VAL A 223 2.02 17.83 6.44
C VAL A 223 1.27 18.01 5.11
N HIS A 224 1.65 19.01 4.32
CA HIS A 224 0.97 19.38 3.08
C HIS A 224 1.74 18.97 1.82
N CYS A 225 2.93 18.39 1.96
CA CYS A 225 3.69 17.90 0.84
C CYS A 225 2.85 16.92 0.02
N ALA A 226 2.66 17.22 -1.26
CA ALA A 226 2.09 16.29 -2.21
C ALA A 226 3.23 15.52 -2.86
N GLY A 227 3.19 14.21 -2.78
CA GLY A 227 4.26 13.33 -3.26
C GLY A 227 3.77 12.22 -4.18
N GLY A 228 4.70 11.68 -4.95
CA GLY A 228 4.42 10.55 -5.85
C GLY A 228 3.70 10.93 -7.14
N SER A 229 3.50 9.92 -7.98
CA SER A 229 2.76 10.05 -9.24
C SER A 229 1.28 10.41 -9.05
N SER A 230 0.69 10.04 -7.92
CA SER A 230 -0.68 10.34 -7.52
C SER A 230 -0.84 11.68 -6.81
N GLN A 231 0.25 12.41 -6.50
CA GLN A 231 0.21 13.64 -5.70
C GLN A 231 -0.53 13.44 -4.36
N ASP A 232 -0.26 12.31 -3.71
CA ASP A 232 -0.86 11.98 -2.42
C ASP A 232 -0.24 12.83 -1.32
N THR A 233 -1.03 13.13 -0.28
CA THR A 233 -0.53 13.81 0.92
C THR A 233 -0.20 12.75 1.97
N PRO A 234 0.54 13.06 3.05
CA PRO A 234 0.76 12.11 4.14
C PRO A 234 -0.55 11.56 4.72
N LEU A 235 -1.61 12.38 4.73
CA LEU A 235 -2.95 11.95 5.17
C LEU A 235 -3.59 10.95 4.20
N HIS A 236 -3.39 11.09 2.88
CA HIS A 236 -3.86 10.11 1.90
C HIS A 236 -3.18 8.74 2.08
N VAL A 237 -1.87 8.73 2.34
CA VAL A 237 -1.11 7.50 2.60
C VAL A 237 -1.57 6.84 3.91
N ALA A 238 -1.73 7.61 4.98
CA ALA A 238 -2.26 7.09 6.24
C ALA A 238 -3.67 6.49 6.08
N ALA A 239 -4.52 7.15 5.28
CA ALA A 239 -5.85 6.66 4.94
C ALA A 239 -5.83 5.33 4.16
N GLN A 240 -4.93 5.18 3.18
CA GLN A 240 -4.78 3.95 2.40
C GLN A 240 -4.40 2.74 3.26
N HIS A 241 -3.60 2.94 4.30
CA HIS A 241 -3.14 1.89 5.20
C HIS A 241 -3.97 1.77 6.49
N GLY A 242 -5.04 2.56 6.64
CA GLY A 242 -5.88 2.53 7.85
C GLY A 242 -5.16 2.96 9.12
N LEU A 243 -4.16 3.84 9.04
CA LEU A 243 -3.34 4.29 10.18
C LEU A 243 -4.04 5.42 10.95
N ASP A 244 -4.98 5.07 11.84
CA ASP A 244 -5.81 6.03 12.58
C ASP A 244 -4.99 6.97 13.48
N GLU A 245 -3.96 6.47 14.16
CA GLU A 245 -3.10 7.32 15.01
C GLU A 245 -2.23 8.30 14.19
N HIS A 246 -1.76 7.90 13.00
CA HIS A 246 -1.02 8.81 12.10
C HIS A 246 -1.97 9.90 11.58
N ALA A 247 -3.18 9.51 11.17
CA ALA A 247 -4.19 10.47 10.73
C ALA A 247 -4.52 11.48 11.85
N ARG A 248 -4.67 11.04 13.11
CA ARG A 248 -4.85 11.95 14.26
C ARG A 248 -3.71 12.95 14.37
N LEU A 249 -2.47 12.46 14.38
CA LEU A 249 -1.29 13.28 14.47
C LEU A 249 -1.23 14.34 13.36
N TYR A 250 -1.46 13.94 12.11
CA TYR A 250 -1.43 14.85 10.96
C TYR A 250 -2.53 15.91 11.05
N LEU A 251 -3.74 15.51 11.42
CA LEU A 251 -4.87 16.44 11.59
C LEU A 251 -4.65 17.42 12.75
N ASP A 252 -4.03 16.97 13.84
CA ASP A 252 -3.68 17.84 14.98
C ASP A 252 -2.57 18.85 14.62
N ARG A 253 -1.71 18.52 13.64
CA ARG A 253 -0.69 19.42 13.08
C ARG A 253 -1.20 20.25 11.88
N GLY A 254 -2.52 20.26 11.64
CA GLY A 254 -3.16 21.16 10.68
C GLY A 254 -3.29 20.59 9.26
N ALA A 255 -3.14 19.28 9.06
CA ALA A 255 -3.40 18.66 7.75
C ALA A 255 -4.82 18.97 7.25
N ARG A 256 -4.95 19.30 5.96
CA ARG A 256 -6.24 19.60 5.34
C ARG A 256 -7.01 18.30 5.10
N VAL A 257 -8.14 18.15 5.80
CA VAL A 257 -8.99 16.95 5.72
C VAL A 257 -9.51 16.68 4.30
N ASP A 258 -9.95 17.74 3.61
CA ASP A 258 -10.50 17.66 2.24
C ASP A 258 -9.46 18.00 1.16
N ALA A 259 -8.17 17.83 1.44
CA ALA A 259 -7.15 17.90 0.40
C ALA A 259 -7.45 16.86 -0.69
N ARG A 260 -7.25 17.23 -1.95
CA ARG A 260 -7.45 16.35 -3.10
C ARG A 260 -6.11 15.94 -3.66
N ASN A 261 -5.93 14.64 -3.91
CA ASN A 261 -4.78 14.13 -4.65
C ASN A 261 -4.97 14.35 -6.18
N GLY A 262 -4.01 13.88 -6.97
CA GLY A 262 -4.03 13.97 -8.43
C GLY A 262 -5.14 13.18 -9.13
N ARG A 263 -5.92 12.38 -8.41
CA ARG A 263 -7.15 11.71 -8.89
C ARG A 263 -8.43 12.39 -8.41
N GLY A 264 -8.29 13.56 -7.78
CA GLY A 264 -9.40 14.27 -7.14
C GLY A 264 -9.94 13.60 -5.87
N GLU A 265 -9.28 12.56 -5.35
CA GLU A 265 -9.72 11.82 -4.17
C GLU A 265 -9.33 12.57 -2.89
N THR A 266 -10.22 12.54 -1.89
CA THR A 266 -9.89 12.95 -0.51
C THR A 266 -9.38 11.77 0.31
N ALA A 267 -8.74 12.03 1.44
CA ALA A 267 -8.30 11.00 2.37
C ALA A 267 -9.44 10.06 2.82
N LEU A 268 -10.66 10.59 2.94
CA LEU A 268 -11.83 9.75 3.23
C LEU A 268 -12.15 8.79 2.06
N SER A 269 -12.08 9.29 0.83
CA SER A 269 -12.33 8.49 -0.38
C SER A 269 -11.27 7.39 -0.56
N THR A 270 -9.99 7.70 -0.33
CA THR A 270 -8.90 6.71 -0.41
C THR A 270 -9.04 5.63 0.67
N ALA A 271 -9.37 6.00 1.91
CA ALA A 271 -9.64 5.03 2.99
C ALA A 271 -10.82 4.09 2.67
N CYS A 272 -11.86 4.60 2.01
CA CYS A 272 -13.01 3.79 1.62
C CYS A 272 -12.72 2.80 0.49
N GLY A 273 -11.79 3.15 -0.42
CA GLY A 273 -11.36 2.29 -1.53
C GLY A 273 -10.25 1.31 -1.16
N ALA A 274 -9.58 1.51 -0.04
CA ALA A 274 -8.44 0.71 0.38
C ALA A 274 -8.81 -0.77 0.62
N ALA A 275 -8.04 -1.66 0.00
CA ALA A 275 -8.12 -3.10 0.19
C ALA A 275 -7.36 -3.51 1.46
N LEU A 276 -7.99 -3.28 2.61
CA LEU A 276 -7.44 -3.63 3.92
C LEU A 276 -7.78 -5.08 4.28
N GLN A 277 -6.86 -5.74 4.99
CA GLN A 277 -7.10 -7.06 5.59
C GLN A 277 -8.25 -6.98 6.62
N PRO A 278 -8.98 -8.08 6.90
CA PRO A 278 -10.11 -8.08 7.83
C PRO A 278 -9.77 -7.46 9.19
N ASP A 279 -8.59 -7.74 9.73
CA ASP A 279 -8.10 -7.18 11.01
C ASP A 279 -7.86 -5.65 10.95
N GLU A 280 -7.56 -5.13 9.75
CA GLU A 280 -7.31 -3.72 9.49
C GLU A 280 -8.58 -2.97 9.08
N GLN A 281 -9.67 -3.67 8.75
CA GLN A 281 -10.92 -3.04 8.39
C GLN A 281 -11.49 -2.19 9.53
N GLU A 282 -11.37 -2.65 10.77
CA GLU A 282 -11.79 -1.87 11.94
C GLU A 282 -10.97 -0.59 12.10
N ARG A 283 -9.65 -0.66 11.87
CA ARG A 283 -8.77 0.51 11.88
C ARG A 283 -9.18 1.51 10.80
N GLY A 284 -9.47 1.02 9.60
CA GLY A 284 -10.00 1.85 8.52
C GLY A 284 -11.34 2.52 8.86
N VAL A 285 -12.24 1.81 9.55
CA VAL A 285 -13.51 2.40 10.02
C VAL A 285 -13.26 3.47 11.08
N ARG A 286 -12.35 3.23 12.04
CA ARG A 286 -11.95 4.25 13.05
C ARG A 286 -11.31 5.47 12.41
N LEU A 287 -10.47 5.29 11.39
CA LEU A 287 -9.88 6.38 10.63
C LEU A 287 -10.95 7.19 9.89
N CYS A 288 -11.88 6.54 9.21
CA CYS A 288 -12.99 7.23 8.54
C CYS A 288 -13.89 7.99 9.53
N ALA A 289 -14.15 7.39 10.70
CA ALA A 289 -14.89 8.04 11.79
C ALA A 289 -14.18 9.32 12.25
N LEU A 290 -12.86 9.26 12.42
CA LEU A 290 -12.04 10.41 12.78
C LEU A 290 -12.09 11.51 11.72
N LEU A 291 -11.90 11.17 10.43
CA LEU A 291 -11.95 12.14 9.35
C LEU A 291 -13.31 12.86 9.30
N LEU A 292 -14.41 12.11 9.42
CA LEU A 292 -15.76 12.68 9.44
C LEU A 292 -16.02 13.54 10.69
N GLN A 293 -15.47 13.16 11.85
CA GLN A 293 -15.53 13.99 13.06
C GLN A 293 -14.74 15.30 12.90
N ARG A 294 -13.65 15.29 12.14
CA ARG A 294 -12.84 16.48 11.81
C ARG A 294 -13.40 17.28 10.62
N GLY A 295 -14.59 16.94 10.14
CA GLY A 295 -15.32 17.72 9.13
C GLY A 295 -15.09 17.30 7.69
N ALA A 296 -14.58 16.08 7.43
CA ALA A 296 -14.45 15.57 6.07
C ALA A 296 -15.80 15.58 5.34
N ALA A 297 -15.81 15.99 4.07
CA ALA A 297 -17.01 15.94 3.25
C ALA A 297 -17.35 14.48 2.88
N PRO A 298 -18.49 13.92 3.33
CA PRO A 298 -18.87 12.52 3.05
C PRO A 298 -19.21 12.27 1.57
N ASP A 299 -19.50 13.33 0.81
CA ASP A 299 -19.89 13.30 -0.60
C ASP A 299 -18.81 13.84 -1.54
N ALA A 300 -17.56 13.94 -1.08
CA ALA A 300 -16.46 14.41 -1.92
C ALA A 300 -16.27 13.50 -3.14
N ARG A 301 -16.52 14.03 -4.34
CA ARG A 301 -16.38 13.28 -5.59
C ARG A 301 -14.95 13.33 -6.12
N ASP A 302 -14.46 12.19 -6.56
CA ASP A 302 -13.21 12.05 -7.32
C ASP A 302 -13.41 12.37 -8.81
N GLU A 303 -12.37 12.20 -9.63
CA GLU A 303 -12.41 12.44 -11.08
C GLU A 303 -13.43 11.57 -11.83
N ASP A 304 -13.74 10.37 -11.32
CA ASP A 304 -14.74 9.46 -11.88
C ASP A 304 -16.16 9.75 -11.35
N GLU A 305 -16.35 10.90 -10.69
CA GLU A 305 -17.54 11.29 -9.94
C GLU A 305 -17.94 10.30 -8.82
N ARG A 306 -17.02 9.44 -8.36
CA ARG A 306 -17.31 8.49 -7.29
C ARG A 306 -17.21 9.16 -5.93
N SER A 307 -18.25 8.99 -5.12
CA SER A 307 -18.23 9.37 -3.71
C SER A 307 -17.54 8.29 -2.84
N PRO A 308 -17.12 8.61 -1.61
CA PRO A 308 -16.61 7.62 -0.65
C PRO A 308 -17.58 6.45 -0.45
N LEU A 309 -18.88 6.72 -0.53
CA LEU A 309 -19.93 5.69 -0.45
C LEU A 309 -19.86 4.70 -1.62
N HIS A 310 -19.60 5.16 -2.85
CA HIS A 310 -19.40 4.25 -3.99
C HIS A 310 -18.24 3.27 -3.76
N LYS A 311 -17.13 3.76 -3.19
CA LYS A 311 -15.95 2.94 -2.89
C LYS A 311 -16.18 1.96 -1.74
N ALA A 312 -16.84 2.41 -0.68
CA ALA A 312 -17.25 1.51 0.41
C ALA A 312 -18.20 0.40 -0.08
N CYS A 313 -19.10 0.74 -1.01
CA CYS A 313 -20.01 -0.20 -1.66
C CYS A 313 -19.28 -1.17 -2.60
N SER A 314 -18.29 -0.72 -3.37
CA SER A 314 -17.51 -1.60 -4.25
C SER A 314 -16.65 -2.58 -3.47
N GLN A 315 -16.11 -2.19 -2.31
CA GLN A 315 -15.35 -3.08 -1.43
C GLN A 315 -16.23 -3.93 -0.51
N ALA A 316 -17.56 -3.84 -0.63
CA ALA A 316 -18.53 -4.55 0.20
C ALA A 316 -18.29 -4.36 1.73
N ARG A 317 -18.00 -3.13 2.19
CA ARG A 317 -17.72 -2.84 3.61
C ARG A 317 -18.96 -2.27 4.34
N PRO A 318 -19.76 -3.11 5.04
CA PRO A 318 -21.05 -2.69 5.60
C PRO A 318 -20.92 -1.63 6.68
N ASP A 319 -19.96 -1.76 7.58
CA ASP A 319 -19.82 -0.83 8.72
C ASP A 319 -19.38 0.56 8.24
N LEU A 320 -18.55 0.61 7.20
CA LEU A 320 -18.12 1.88 6.59
C LEU A 320 -19.27 2.55 5.83
N ALA A 321 -20.03 1.79 5.05
CA ALA A 321 -21.20 2.33 4.35
C ALA A 321 -22.24 2.88 5.34
N HIS A 322 -22.51 2.17 6.45
CA HIS A 322 -23.39 2.66 7.51
C HIS A 322 -22.87 3.95 8.15
N LEU A 323 -21.56 4.02 8.38
CA LEU A 323 -20.93 5.20 8.97
C LEU A 323 -21.10 6.41 8.06
N LEU A 324 -20.78 6.29 6.77
CA LEU A 324 -20.94 7.37 5.78
C LEU A 324 -22.39 7.85 5.69
N LEU A 325 -23.34 6.91 5.60
CA LEU A 325 -24.77 7.21 5.54
C LEU A 325 -25.29 7.93 6.79
N ARG A 326 -24.78 7.57 7.98
CA ARG A 326 -25.11 8.27 9.24
C ARG A 326 -24.58 9.70 9.26
N HIS A 327 -23.45 9.94 8.61
CA HIS A 327 -22.86 11.27 8.45
C HIS A 327 -23.42 12.06 7.25
N GLY A 328 -24.46 11.54 6.59
CA GLY A 328 -25.22 12.28 5.58
C GLY A 328 -24.80 12.04 4.13
N ALA A 329 -24.01 10.99 3.86
CA ALA A 329 -23.66 10.63 2.48
C ALA A 329 -24.89 10.40 1.60
N ASP A 330 -24.85 10.90 0.37
CA ASP A 330 -25.92 10.79 -0.61
C ASP A 330 -25.97 9.37 -1.21
N ALA A 331 -27.02 8.64 -0.87
CA ALA A 331 -27.29 7.31 -1.39
C ALA A 331 -27.82 7.30 -2.84
N THR A 332 -28.14 8.47 -3.40
CA THR A 332 -28.71 8.65 -4.74
C THR A 332 -27.70 9.12 -5.78
N ALA A 333 -26.49 9.49 -5.36
CA ALA A 333 -25.42 9.95 -6.24
C ALA A 333 -25.13 8.92 -7.33
N LEU A 334 -24.76 9.40 -8.53
CA LEU A 334 -24.33 8.57 -9.65
C LEU A 334 -22.86 8.87 -9.92
N ASP A 335 -22.10 7.83 -10.22
CA ASP A 335 -20.75 7.97 -10.78
C ASP A 335 -20.80 8.30 -12.29
N TYR A 336 -19.65 8.55 -12.90
CA TYR A 336 -19.52 8.83 -14.33
C TYR A 336 -20.10 7.71 -15.22
N GLY A 337 -20.10 6.46 -14.73
CA GLY A 337 -20.69 5.31 -15.41
C GLY A 337 -22.22 5.21 -15.25
N GLY A 338 -22.86 6.17 -14.58
CA GLY A 338 -24.28 6.14 -14.26
C GLY A 338 -24.66 5.09 -13.22
N ALA A 339 -23.69 4.50 -12.52
CA ALA A 339 -23.95 3.53 -11.46
C ALA A 339 -24.16 4.25 -10.14
N SER A 340 -25.24 3.90 -9.43
CA SER A 340 -25.46 4.32 -8.06
C SER A 340 -24.65 3.45 -7.07
N PRO A 341 -24.49 3.87 -5.80
CA PRO A 341 -23.88 3.03 -4.77
C PRO A 341 -24.58 1.68 -4.66
N LEU A 342 -25.91 1.65 -4.79
CA LEU A 342 -26.70 0.42 -4.82
C LEU A 342 -26.30 -0.46 -6.00
N GLY A 343 -26.16 0.11 -7.20
CA GLY A 343 -25.70 -0.61 -8.39
C GLY A 343 -24.31 -1.24 -8.20
N ARG A 344 -23.39 -0.53 -7.53
CA ARG A 344 -22.04 -1.05 -7.24
C ARG A 344 -22.06 -2.22 -6.28
N VAL A 345 -22.86 -2.17 -5.20
CA VAL A 345 -23.01 -3.32 -4.28
C VAL A 345 -23.58 -4.53 -5.01
N LEU A 346 -24.55 -4.36 -5.90
CA LEU A 346 -25.16 -5.50 -6.61
C LEU A 346 -24.18 -6.17 -7.60
N GLN A 347 -23.23 -5.41 -8.15
CA GLN A 347 -22.16 -5.97 -8.98
C GLN A 347 -21.16 -6.78 -8.15
N THR A 348 -20.89 -6.37 -6.90
CA THR A 348 -19.85 -6.97 -6.05
C THR A 348 -20.38 -8.02 -5.08
N ALA A 349 -21.70 -8.03 -4.79
CA ALA A 349 -22.36 -8.98 -3.90
C ALA A 349 -22.13 -10.45 -4.31
N ALA A 350 -21.97 -10.72 -5.61
CA ALA A 350 -21.66 -12.04 -6.15
C ALA A 350 -20.26 -12.54 -5.77
N CYS A 351 -19.30 -11.61 -5.71
CA CYS A 351 -17.87 -11.92 -5.56
C CYS A 351 -17.44 -12.02 -4.10
N ALA A 352 -18.19 -11.43 -3.17
CA ALA A 352 -17.86 -11.40 -1.74
C ALA A 352 -19.10 -11.66 -0.84
N PRO A 353 -19.67 -12.88 -0.87
CA PRO A 353 -20.85 -13.20 -0.06
C PRO A 353 -20.60 -13.16 1.46
N GLN A 354 -19.35 -13.35 1.90
CA GLN A 354 -18.97 -13.30 3.32
C GLN A 354 -19.01 -11.89 3.91
N ALA A 355 -19.06 -10.85 3.07
CA ALA A 355 -19.04 -9.45 3.49
C ALA A 355 -20.43 -8.89 3.89
N ALA A 356 -21.46 -9.76 3.94
CA ALA A 356 -22.84 -9.39 4.28
C ALA A 356 -23.38 -8.20 3.44
N PRO A 357 -23.35 -8.27 2.09
CA PRO A 357 -23.75 -7.17 1.21
C PRO A 357 -25.21 -6.72 1.42
N GLU A 358 -26.07 -7.58 1.95
CA GLU A 358 -27.45 -7.28 2.32
C GLU A 358 -27.53 -6.12 3.33
N ARG A 359 -26.57 -6.02 4.26
CA ARG A 359 -26.51 -4.92 5.23
C ARG A 359 -26.32 -3.57 4.53
N ILE A 360 -25.51 -3.53 3.47
CA ILE A 360 -25.28 -2.31 2.69
C ILE A 360 -26.53 -1.95 1.89
N VAL A 361 -27.12 -2.92 1.19
CA VAL A 361 -28.35 -2.71 0.41
C VAL A 361 -29.49 -2.21 1.31
N GLN A 362 -29.64 -2.82 2.49
CA GLN A 362 -30.61 -2.41 3.50
C GLN A 362 -30.37 -0.96 3.94
N ALA A 363 -29.12 -0.61 4.27
CA ALA A 363 -28.76 0.75 4.68
C ALA A 363 -29.06 1.77 3.59
N LEU A 364 -28.65 1.51 2.35
CA LEU A 364 -28.88 2.38 1.20
C LEU A 364 -30.38 2.64 0.97
N LEU A 365 -31.20 1.59 0.96
CA LEU A 365 -32.66 1.72 0.80
C LEU A 365 -33.32 2.46 1.97
N ASN A 366 -32.79 2.33 3.18
CA ASN A 366 -33.27 3.07 4.35
C ASN A 366 -32.90 4.56 4.32
N HIS A 367 -31.82 4.90 3.63
CA HIS A 367 -31.36 6.26 3.39
C HIS A 367 -31.90 6.86 2.07
N GLY A 368 -32.75 6.14 1.36
CA GLY A 368 -33.51 6.66 0.22
C GLY A 368 -32.89 6.40 -1.15
N ALA A 369 -31.97 5.44 -1.25
CA ALA A 369 -31.46 4.99 -2.55
C ALA A 369 -32.62 4.56 -3.47
N PRO A 370 -32.57 4.91 -4.76
CA PRO A 370 -33.58 4.49 -5.71
C PRO A 370 -33.55 2.96 -5.85
N THR A 371 -34.73 2.35 -5.87
CA THR A 371 -34.88 0.92 -6.14
C THR A 371 -34.48 0.61 -7.57
N VAL A 372 -34.01 -0.61 -7.83
CA VAL A 372 -33.70 -1.08 -9.19
C VAL A 372 -34.94 -1.01 -10.07
N TRP A 373 -34.78 -0.74 -11.36
CA TRP A 373 -35.90 -0.82 -12.30
C TRP A 373 -36.45 -2.26 -12.36
N PRO A 374 -37.78 -2.48 -12.30
CA PRO A 374 -38.38 -3.82 -12.29
C PRO A 374 -37.89 -4.74 -13.43
N ASP A 375 -37.69 -4.18 -14.62
CA ASP A 375 -37.25 -4.94 -15.80
C ASP A 375 -35.75 -5.31 -15.76
N ALA A 376 -34.97 -4.64 -14.91
CA ALA A 376 -33.57 -4.96 -14.67
C ALA A 376 -33.38 -6.02 -13.55
N PHE A 377 -34.45 -6.37 -12.83
CA PHE A 377 -34.41 -7.36 -11.76
C PHE A 377 -33.91 -8.77 -12.18
N PRO A 378 -34.19 -9.30 -13.39
CA PRO A 378 -33.60 -10.56 -13.85
C PRO A 378 -32.06 -10.54 -13.87
N LYS A 379 -31.46 -9.40 -14.20
CA LYS A 379 -29.99 -9.24 -14.17
C LYS A 379 -29.48 -9.29 -12.73
N VAL A 380 -30.18 -8.64 -11.81
CA VAL A 380 -29.85 -8.67 -10.38
C VAL A 380 -30.00 -10.08 -9.81
N LEU A 381 -31.03 -10.83 -10.21
CA LEU A 381 -31.19 -12.23 -9.81
C LEU A 381 -30.03 -13.09 -10.28
N LYS A 382 -29.60 -12.93 -11.54
CA LYS A 382 -28.44 -13.66 -12.07
C LYS A 382 -27.16 -13.34 -11.32
N SER A 383 -26.90 -12.05 -11.04
CA SER A 383 -25.68 -11.61 -10.36
C SER A 383 -25.69 -11.95 -8.86
N CYS A 384 -26.81 -11.74 -8.17
CA CYS A 384 -26.93 -11.90 -6.71
C CYS A 384 -27.53 -13.26 -6.30
N ALA A 385 -27.61 -14.25 -7.19
CA ALA A 385 -28.24 -15.54 -6.89
C ALA A 385 -27.65 -16.20 -5.63
N ALA A 386 -26.33 -16.09 -5.44
CA ALA A 386 -25.60 -16.63 -4.29
C ALA A 386 -25.84 -15.87 -2.97
N ALA A 387 -26.54 -14.73 -3.00
CA ALA A 387 -26.84 -13.89 -1.85
C ALA A 387 -28.36 -13.66 -1.72
N PRO A 388 -29.15 -14.66 -1.25
CA PRO A 388 -30.60 -14.57 -1.19
C PRO A 388 -31.10 -13.44 -0.27
N ALA A 389 -30.35 -13.09 0.77
CA ALA A 389 -30.69 -11.98 1.66
C ALA A 389 -30.73 -10.62 0.92
N VAL A 390 -29.84 -10.40 -0.06
CA VAL A 390 -29.86 -9.20 -0.90
C VAL A 390 -31.16 -9.16 -1.73
N ILE A 391 -31.51 -10.29 -2.34
CA ILE A 391 -32.74 -10.42 -3.13
C ILE A 391 -33.97 -10.19 -2.24
N GLU A 392 -33.96 -10.71 -1.02
CA GLU A 392 -35.03 -10.51 -0.04
C GLU A 392 -35.24 -9.03 0.26
N VAL A 393 -34.17 -8.32 0.64
CA VAL A 393 -34.21 -6.90 0.99
C VAL A 393 -34.73 -6.08 -0.20
N LEU A 394 -34.24 -6.35 -1.41
CA LEU A 394 -34.71 -5.68 -2.63
C LEU A 394 -36.18 -5.97 -2.90
N PHE A 395 -36.59 -7.23 -2.93
CA PHE A 395 -37.97 -7.64 -3.21
C PHE A 395 -38.95 -7.00 -2.22
N ASN A 396 -38.54 -6.94 -0.95
CA ASN A 396 -39.28 -6.34 0.13
C ASN A 396 -39.43 -4.81 0.03
N SER A 397 -38.63 -4.14 -0.80
CA SER A 397 -38.78 -2.71 -1.07
C SER A 397 -39.94 -2.38 -2.03
N TYR A 398 -40.35 -3.32 -2.89
CA TYR A 398 -41.40 -3.11 -3.88
C TYR A 398 -42.80 -3.35 -3.30
N PRO A 399 -43.79 -2.47 -3.58
CA PRO A 399 -45.18 -2.73 -3.24
C PRO A 399 -45.73 -3.98 -3.93
N GLN A 400 -45.43 -4.11 -5.22
CA GLN A 400 -45.78 -5.23 -6.09
C GLN A 400 -44.68 -5.40 -7.14
N LEU A 401 -44.23 -6.63 -7.36
CA LEU A 401 -43.27 -6.98 -8.41
C LEU A 401 -43.83 -8.21 -9.14
N ARG A 402 -43.96 -8.13 -10.47
CA ARG A 402 -44.40 -9.28 -11.26
C ARG A 402 -43.20 -10.21 -11.45
N VAL A 403 -43.34 -11.44 -10.98
CA VAL A 403 -42.30 -12.47 -11.09
C VAL A 403 -42.75 -13.46 -12.17
N PRO A 404 -42.26 -13.35 -13.41
CA PRO A 404 -42.50 -14.34 -14.45
C PRO A 404 -41.75 -15.64 -14.16
N GLU A 405 -42.26 -16.75 -14.69
CA GLU A 405 -41.63 -18.07 -14.56
C GLU A 405 -40.22 -18.11 -15.18
N SER A 406 -39.93 -17.24 -16.15
CA SER A 406 -38.60 -17.09 -16.78
C SER A 406 -37.49 -16.66 -15.81
N TRP A 407 -37.83 -16.13 -14.63
CA TRP A 407 -36.83 -15.83 -13.59
C TRP A 407 -36.16 -17.08 -13.04
N ARG A 408 -36.81 -18.23 -13.16
CA ARG A 408 -36.21 -19.52 -12.77
C ARG A 408 -34.99 -19.86 -13.62
N GLU A 409 -35.01 -19.51 -14.91
CA GLU A 409 -33.91 -19.76 -15.84
C GLU A 409 -32.67 -18.89 -15.54
N ALA A 410 -32.85 -17.78 -14.82
CA ALA A 410 -31.77 -16.88 -14.45
C ALA A 410 -30.96 -17.36 -13.22
N ILE A 411 -31.44 -18.37 -12.49
CA ILE A 411 -30.85 -18.87 -11.25
C ILE A 411 -30.10 -20.18 -11.55
N PRO A 412 -28.79 -20.27 -11.24
CA PRO A 412 -28.07 -21.54 -11.34
C PRO A 412 -28.71 -22.63 -10.47
N GLU A 413 -28.84 -23.84 -10.99
CA GLU A 413 -29.54 -24.93 -10.30
C GLU A 413 -28.84 -25.30 -8.97
N GLU A 414 -27.51 -25.20 -8.91
CA GLU A 414 -26.73 -25.45 -7.69
C GLU A 414 -27.15 -24.51 -6.57
N VAL A 415 -27.29 -23.22 -6.88
CA VAL A 415 -27.68 -22.17 -5.94
C VAL A 415 -29.14 -22.32 -5.52
N PHE A 416 -30.01 -22.71 -6.46
CA PHE A 416 -31.42 -23.00 -6.19
C PHE A 416 -31.58 -24.14 -5.18
N GLN A 417 -30.78 -25.21 -5.28
CA GLN A 417 -30.82 -26.32 -4.33
C GLN A 417 -30.32 -25.92 -2.95
N VAL A 418 -29.24 -25.13 -2.86
CA VAL A 418 -28.69 -24.65 -1.58
C VAL A 418 -29.70 -23.75 -0.85
N HIS A 419 -30.37 -22.84 -1.56
CA HIS A 419 -31.31 -21.88 -0.98
C HIS A 419 -32.78 -22.18 -1.32
N ARG A 420 -33.10 -23.47 -1.48
CA ARG A 420 -34.44 -23.96 -1.86
C ARG A 420 -35.61 -23.34 -1.09
N PRO A 421 -35.60 -23.23 0.26
CA PRO A 421 -36.73 -22.68 0.99
C PRO A 421 -36.99 -21.20 0.66
N PHE A 422 -35.92 -20.42 0.44
CA PHE A 422 -36.05 -19.01 0.06
C PHE A 422 -36.67 -18.87 -1.32
N TYR A 423 -36.12 -19.56 -2.34
CA TYR A 423 -36.62 -19.44 -3.70
C TYR A 423 -38.04 -19.99 -3.88
N GLN A 424 -38.40 -21.05 -3.17
CA GLN A 424 -39.79 -21.52 -3.14
C GLN A 424 -40.73 -20.45 -2.57
N SER A 425 -40.32 -19.73 -1.52
CA SER A 425 -41.11 -18.61 -0.97
C SER A 425 -41.23 -17.43 -1.95
N LEU A 426 -40.17 -17.13 -2.71
CA LEU A 426 -40.16 -16.07 -3.73
C LEU A 426 -41.19 -16.37 -4.84
N PHE A 427 -41.17 -17.58 -5.40
CA PHE A 427 -42.10 -17.99 -6.46
C PHE A 427 -43.52 -18.22 -5.94
N ALA A 428 -43.71 -18.53 -4.66
CA ALA A 428 -45.04 -18.55 -4.05
C ALA A 428 -45.61 -17.13 -3.90
N ALA A 429 -44.78 -16.18 -3.45
CA ALA A 429 -45.16 -14.77 -3.31
C ALA A 429 -45.48 -14.08 -4.66
N ALA A 430 -44.97 -14.63 -5.77
CA ALA A 430 -45.28 -14.20 -7.13
C ALA A 430 -46.74 -14.40 -7.54
N ARG A 431 -47.37 -15.48 -7.04
CA ARG A 431 -48.64 -16.01 -7.55
C ARG A 431 -49.87 -15.44 -6.82
N GLY A 432 -49.70 -14.50 -5.89
CA GLY A 432 -50.80 -13.95 -5.09
C GLY A 432 -50.61 -12.49 -4.64
N PRO A 433 -51.68 -11.82 -4.20
CA PRO A 433 -51.61 -10.46 -3.67
C PRO A 433 -50.80 -10.43 -2.36
N ARG A 434 -49.93 -9.43 -2.20
CA ARG A 434 -49.12 -9.24 -0.99
C ARG A 434 -50.02 -8.92 0.21
N ARG A 435 -49.62 -9.37 1.40
CA ARG A 435 -50.35 -9.13 2.66
C ARG A 435 -50.53 -7.64 2.92
N LEU A 436 -51.61 -7.27 3.59
CA LEU A 436 -51.87 -5.88 4.02
C LEU A 436 -50.68 -5.29 4.80
N GLN A 437 -50.05 -6.09 5.68
CA GLN A 437 -48.86 -5.69 6.43
C GLN A 437 -47.69 -5.24 5.53
N HIS A 438 -47.47 -5.92 4.40
CA HIS A 438 -46.43 -5.55 3.42
C HIS A 438 -46.77 -4.22 2.73
N LEU A 439 -48.03 -4.06 2.32
CA LEU A 439 -48.50 -2.81 1.70
C LEU A 439 -48.40 -1.63 2.69
N CYS A 440 -48.72 -1.86 3.97
CA CYS A 440 -48.53 -0.88 5.04
C CYS A 440 -47.06 -0.51 5.20
N ARG A 441 -46.13 -1.47 5.19
CA ARG A 441 -44.69 -1.18 5.21
C ARG A 441 -44.28 -0.30 4.05
N CYS A 442 -44.66 -0.65 2.82
CA CYS A 442 -44.32 0.15 1.63
C CYS A 442 -44.95 1.55 1.68
N ALA A 443 -46.15 1.71 2.24
CA ALA A 443 -46.78 3.02 2.45
C ALA A 443 -46.03 3.87 3.49
N VAL A 444 -45.66 3.28 4.63
CA VAL A 444 -44.88 3.95 5.69
C VAL A 444 -43.51 4.37 5.14
N ARG A 445 -42.79 3.47 4.46
CA ARG A 445 -41.49 3.78 3.86
C ARG A 445 -41.58 4.89 2.81
N ARG A 446 -42.60 4.88 1.95
CA ARG A 446 -42.85 5.98 0.99
C ARG A 446 -43.07 7.33 1.69
N ARG A 447 -43.72 7.36 2.84
CA ARG A 447 -43.92 8.59 3.64
C ARG A 447 -42.63 9.06 4.33
N LEU A 448 -41.83 8.13 4.84
CA LEU A 448 -40.59 8.45 5.56
C LEU A 448 -39.43 8.79 4.61
N GLY A 449 -39.41 8.23 3.39
CA GLY A 449 -38.37 8.44 2.40
C GLY A 449 -36.99 8.01 2.92
N GLY A 450 -35.95 8.79 2.61
CA GLY A 450 -34.59 8.55 3.11
C GLY A 450 -34.38 8.75 4.61
N ARG A 451 -35.44 9.03 5.38
CA ARG A 451 -35.39 9.20 6.83
C ARG A 451 -35.81 7.94 7.59
N CYS A 452 -35.97 6.81 6.91
CA CYS A 452 -36.40 5.55 7.54
C CYS A 452 -35.43 5.15 8.68
N SER A 453 -34.12 5.22 8.44
CA SER A 453 -33.10 4.87 9.46
C SER A 453 -33.18 5.74 10.72
N ARG A 454 -33.57 7.02 10.59
CA ARG A 454 -33.66 7.97 11.71
C ARG A 454 -35.01 7.96 12.42
N LEU A 455 -36.11 7.77 11.69
CA LEU A 455 -37.48 7.92 12.20
C LEU A 455 -38.09 6.61 12.67
N VAL A 456 -37.80 5.47 12.02
CA VAL A 456 -38.37 4.17 12.41
C VAL A 456 -37.99 3.77 13.85
N PRO A 457 -36.73 3.96 14.32
CA PRO A 457 -36.38 3.64 15.71
C PRO A 457 -37.15 4.46 16.76
N ARG A 458 -37.70 5.62 16.38
CA ARG A 458 -38.46 6.53 17.26
C ARG A 458 -39.96 6.22 17.28
N LEU A 459 -40.45 5.33 16.42
CA LEU A 459 -41.86 4.96 16.39
C LEU A 459 -42.20 4.12 17.64
N PRO A 460 -43.36 4.36 18.28
CA PRO A 460 -43.82 3.58 19.43
C PRO A 460 -44.40 2.24 18.97
N VAL A 461 -43.59 1.41 18.31
CA VAL A 461 -43.97 0.08 17.81
C VAL A 461 -42.98 -0.98 18.30
N PRO A 462 -43.43 -2.25 18.48
CA PRO A 462 -42.57 -3.35 18.89
C PRO A 462 -41.30 -3.48 18.06
N ALA A 463 -40.22 -4.01 18.66
CA ALA A 463 -38.93 -4.22 17.99
C ALA A 463 -39.07 -5.00 16.67
N ALA A 464 -39.86 -6.08 16.65
CA ALA A 464 -40.11 -6.87 15.45
C ALA A 464 -40.71 -6.05 14.30
N LEU A 465 -41.62 -5.10 14.58
CA LEU A 465 -42.18 -4.23 13.54
C LEU A 465 -41.17 -3.17 13.08
N ARG A 466 -40.28 -2.71 13.95
CA ARG A 466 -39.18 -1.80 13.56
C ARG A 466 -38.22 -2.50 12.60
N SER A 467 -37.78 -3.70 12.93
CA SER A 467 -36.97 -4.58 12.08
C SER A 467 -37.63 -4.81 10.70
N TYR A 468 -38.92 -5.13 10.70
CA TYR A 468 -39.69 -5.34 9.48
C TYR A 468 -39.75 -4.09 8.59
N LEU A 469 -39.96 -2.90 9.18
CA LEU A 469 -39.96 -1.62 8.47
C LEU A 469 -38.58 -1.25 7.91
N LEU A 470 -37.51 -1.65 8.60
CA LEU A 470 -36.11 -1.43 8.21
C LEU A 470 -35.58 -2.46 7.20
N LEU A 471 -36.42 -3.37 6.71
CA LEU A 471 -36.05 -4.42 5.74
C LEU A 471 -34.99 -5.40 6.28
N GLU A 472 -35.06 -5.78 7.57
CA GLU A 472 -34.22 -6.89 8.05
C GLU A 472 -34.61 -8.21 7.36
N PRO A 473 -33.65 -8.99 6.84
CA PRO A 473 -33.93 -10.25 6.17
C PRO A 473 -34.36 -11.33 7.19
N GLU A 474 -35.49 -11.99 6.92
CA GLU A 474 -36.03 -13.11 7.71
C GLU A 474 -35.66 -14.47 7.09
N GLY A 475 -35.09 -14.49 5.87
CA GLY A 475 -34.77 -15.68 5.09
C GLY A 475 -35.96 -16.28 4.35
N VAL A 476 -37.15 -15.69 4.49
CA VAL A 476 -38.40 -16.16 3.86
C VAL A 476 -39.27 -14.95 3.48
N LEU A 477 -39.83 -14.97 2.27
CA LEU A 477 -40.77 -13.95 1.80
C LEU A 477 -42.21 -14.34 2.19
N ARG A 478 -42.85 -13.53 3.05
CA ARG A 478 -44.21 -13.76 3.57
C ARG A 478 -45.31 -12.94 2.90
#